data_AF-A0A1G9CYW8-F1
#
_entry.id   AF-A0A1G9CYW8-F1
#
_cell.length_a   1.000
_cell.length_b   1.000
_cell.length_c   1.000
_cell.angle_alpha   90.00
_cell.angle_beta   90.00
_cell.angle_gamma   90.00
#
_symmetry.space_group_name_H-M   'P 1'
#
loop_
_entity.id
_entity.type
_entity.pdbx_description
1 polymer ?
#
loop_
_entity_poly.entity_id
_entity_poly.type
_entity_poly.pdbx_seq_one_letter_code
_entity_poly.pdbx_strand_id
1 'polypeptide(L)' 'MQVYGIDAIIRIVSHLAFIYLAFWALQSVRIDAFFKALRTTQIRMVMVFLAIALGYTASTFFLELIALCRNLFLTGF' A
#
# COMPACT_ATOMS: atom_id res chain seq x y z
N MET A 1 10.56 -19.65 19.93
CA MET A 1 9.19 -19.21 19.58
C MET A 1 9.00 -17.70 19.83
N GLN A 2 9.85 -16.80 19.28
CA GLN A 2 9.74 -15.34 19.54
C GLN A 2 10.04 -14.42 18.34
N VAL A 3 10.30 -14.95 17.14
CA VAL A 3 10.57 -14.10 15.96
C VAL A 3 9.28 -13.61 15.28
N TYR A 4 8.14 -14.28 15.52
CA TYR A 4 6.87 -13.97 14.84
C TYR A 4 6.26 -12.59 15.18
N GLY A 5 6.50 -12.06 16.38
CA GLY A 5 5.92 -10.78 16.80
C GLY A 5 6.48 -9.60 16.02
N ILE A 6 7.81 -9.58 15.83
CA ILE A 6 8.51 -8.48 15.15
C ILE A 6 8.20 -8.50 13.65
N ASP A 7 8.23 -9.68 13.02
CA ASP A 7 7.84 -9.82 11.60
C ASP A 7 6.39 -9.39 11.36
N ALA A 8 5.46 -9.76 12.25
CA ALA A 8 4.06 -9.34 12.14
C ALA A 8 3.90 -7.81 12.27
N ILE A 9 4.61 -7.19 13.22
CA ILE A 9 4.60 -5.74 13.40
C ILE A 9 5.14 -5.03 12.16
N ILE A 10 6.27 -5.48 11.61
CA ILE A 10 6.87 -4.89 10.40
C ILE A 10 5.90 -4.97 9.23
N ARG A 11 5.20 -6.10 9.09
CA ARG A 11 4.17 -6.29 8.07
C ARG A 11 3.03 -5.30 8.21
N ILE A 12 2.46 -5.18 9.41
CA ILE A 12 1.34 -4.26 9.70
C ILE A 12 1.74 -2.81 9.45
N VAL A 13 2.91 -2.41 9.95
CA VAL A 13 3.45 -1.04 9.78
C VAL A 13 3.68 -0.74 8.30
N SER A 14 4.23 -1.68 7.54
CA SER A 14 4.40 -1.51 6.09
C SER A 14 3.07 -1.29 5.39
N HIS A 15 2.06 -2.12 5.68
CA HIS A 15 0.73 -1.97 5.08
C HIS A 15 0.12 -0.60 5.38
N LEU A 16 0.18 -0.16 6.64
CA LEU A 16 -0.34 1.16 7.03
C LEU A 16 0.42 2.31 6.36
N ALA A 17 1.75 2.24 6.28
CA ALA A 17 2.58 3.25 5.63
C ALA A 17 2.29 3.37 4.14
N PHE A 18 2.19 2.25 3.42
CA PHE A 18 1.88 2.24 1.99
C PHE A 18 0.44 2.66 1.68
N ILE A 19 -0.54 2.32 2.54
CA ILE A 19 -1.92 2.83 2.40
C ILE A 19 -1.95 4.34 2.58
N TYR A 20 -1.22 4.87 3.55
CA TYR A 20 -1.12 6.32 3.74
C TYR A 20 -0.46 7.01 2.53
N LEU A 21 0.63 6.47 2.01
CA LEU A 21 1.31 6.97 0.82
C LEU A 21 0.40 6.90 -0.42
N ALA A 22 -0.34 5.81 -0.60
CA ALA A 22 -1.30 5.67 -1.69
C ALA A 22 -2.45 6.68 -1.57
N PHE A 23 -2.96 6.91 -0.36
CA PHE A 23 -3.99 7.93 -0.12
C PHE A 23 -3.48 9.34 -0.43
N TRP A 24 -2.26 9.66 0.02
CA TRP A 24 -1.62 10.94 -0.26
C TRP A 24 -1.36 11.16 -1.76
N ALA A 25 -0.90 10.12 -2.46
CA ALA A 25 -0.71 10.14 -3.92
C ALA A 25 -2.04 10.34 -4.67
N LEU A 26 -3.08 9.60 -4.29
CA LEU A 26 -4.40 9.68 -4.93
C LEU A 26 -5.06 11.05 -4.70
N GLN A 27 -4.80 11.68 -3.55
CA GLN A 27 -5.28 13.03 -3.26
C GLN A 27 -4.59 14.11 -4.10
N SER A 28 -3.35 13.88 -4.54
CA SER A 28 -2.63 14.78 -5.45
C SER A 28 -3.13 14.70 -6.89
N VAL A 29 -3.66 13.54 -7.29
CA VAL A 29 -4.36 13.39 -8.57
C VAL A 29 -5.65 14.22 -8.50
N ARG A 30 -5.76 15.26 -9.34
CA ARG A 30 -6.98 16.08 -9.48
C ARG A 30 -8.12 15.26 -10.09
N ILE A 31 -8.69 14.33 -9.31
CA ILE A 31 -9.85 13.51 -9.69
C ILE A 31 -11.06 14.41 -9.98
N ASP A 32 -11.07 15.61 -9.39
CA ASP A 32 -12.04 16.70 -9.64
C ASP A 32 -12.13 17.10 -11.12
N ALA A 33 -11.04 16.97 -11.90
CA ALA A 33 -11.06 17.29 -13.32
C ALA A 33 -11.72 16.17 -14.17
N PHE A 34 -11.73 14.93 -13.69
CA PHE A 34 -12.28 13.78 -14.41
C PHE A 34 -13.77 13.56 -14.13
N PHE A 35 -14.23 13.86 -12.91
CA PHE A 35 -15.61 13.62 -12.47
C PHE A 35 -16.40 14.93 -12.34
N LYS A 36 -16.64 15.59 -13.48
CA LYS A 36 -17.31 16.90 -13.55
C LYS A 36 -18.80 16.91 -13.11
N ALA A 37 -19.35 15.81 -12.59
CA ALA A 37 -20.81 15.67 -12.43
C ALA A 37 -21.33 14.76 -11.27
N LEU A 38 -20.48 14.22 -10.38
CA LEU A 38 -20.97 13.33 -9.31
C LEU A 38 -20.77 13.88 -7.89
N ARG A 39 -21.69 13.49 -6.98
CA ARG A 39 -21.66 13.82 -5.55
C ARG A 39 -20.26 13.62 -4.97
N THR A 40 -19.65 14.71 -4.51
CA THR A 40 -18.31 14.78 -3.91
C THR A 40 -18.06 13.73 -2.82
N THR A 41 -19.11 13.33 -2.09
CA THR A 41 -19.02 12.29 -1.04
C THR A 41 -18.76 10.89 -1.59
N GLN A 42 -19.38 10.51 -2.72
CA GLN A 42 -19.23 9.17 -3.30
C GLN A 42 -17.83 8.98 -3.90
N ILE A 43 -17.32 10.00 -4.59
CA ILE A 43 -15.97 10.01 -5.15
C ILE A 43 -14.92 9.88 -4.04
N ARG A 44 -15.13 10.56 -2.90
CA ARG A 44 -14.23 10.46 -1.75
C ARG A 44 -14.19 9.05 -1.15
N MET A 45 -15.32 8.35 -1.06
CA MET A 45 -15.34 6.95 -0.61
C MET A 45 -14.59 6.04 -1.59
N VAL A 46 -14.83 6.20 -2.90
CA VAL A 46 -14.13 5.43 -3.94
C VAL A 46 -12.63 5.66 -3.88
N MET A 47 -12.17 6.90 -3.66
CA MET A 47 -10.75 7.22 -3.47
C MET A 47 -10.15 6.51 -2.24
N VAL A 48 -10.86 6.44 -1.12
CA VAL A 48 -10.39 5.70 0.06
C VAL A 48 -10.25 4.21 -0.24
N PHE A 49 -11.26 3.59 -0.87
CA PHE A 49 -11.19 2.18 -1.26
C PHE A 49 -10.04 1.90 -2.24
N LEU A 50 -9.85 2.77 -3.24
CA LEU A 50 -8.73 2.70 -4.18
C LEU A 50 -7.39 2.83 -3.48
N ALA A 51 -7.25 3.78 -2.55
CA ALA A 51 -6.03 3.95 -1.78
C ALA A 51 -5.70 2.72 -0.93
N ILE A 52 -6.69 2.09 -0.32
CA ILE A 52 -6.50 0.85 0.45
C ILE A 52 -6.06 -0.28 -0.49
N ALA A 53 -6.73 -0.47 -1.63
CA ALA A 53 -6.38 -1.52 -2.60
C ALA A 53 -4.97 -1.34 -3.17
N LEU A 54 -4.63 -0.11 -3.58
CA LEU A 54 -3.31 0.23 -4.12
C LEU A 54 -2.23 0.12 -3.04
N GLY A 55 -2.47 0.68 -1.85
CA GLY A 55 -1.51 0.62 -0.75
C GLY A 55 -1.27 -0.79 -0.23
N TYR A 56 -2.31 -1.62 -0.17
CA TYR A 56 -2.17 -3.04 0.16
C TYR A 56 -1.30 -3.75 -0.87
N THR A 57 -1.58 -3.57 -2.17
CA THR A 57 -0.83 -4.19 -3.26
C THR A 57 0.63 -3.73 -3.31
N ALA A 58 0.88 -2.44 -3.07
CA ALA A 58 2.24 -1.89 -3.01
C ALA A 58 3.02 -2.44 -1.82
N SER A 59 2.38 -2.56 -0.65
CA SER A 59 3.00 -3.16 0.54
C SER A 59 3.30 -4.65 0.36
N THR A 60 2.37 -5.42 -0.21
CA THR A 60 2.63 -6.84 -0.50
C THR A 60 3.80 -6.98 -1.46
N PHE A 61 3.80 -6.21 -2.55
CA PHE A 61 4.90 -6.18 -3.51
C PHE A 61 6.24 -5.84 -2.84
N PHE A 62 6.26 -4.83 -1.96
CA PHE A 62 7.47 -4.41 -1.26
C PHE A 62 8.02 -5.51 -0.33
N LEU A 63 7.15 -6.17 0.43
CA LEU A 63 7.55 -7.26 1.33
C LEU A 63 8.01 -8.49 0.55
N GLU A 64 7.35 -8.83 -0.57
CA GLU A 64 7.76 -9.91 -1.46
C GLU A 64 9.11 -9.60 -2.11
N LEU A 65 9.34 -8.35 -2.54
CA LEU A 65 10.63 -7.92 -3.07
C LEU A 65 11.76 -8.12 -2.06
N ILE A 66 11.55 -7.74 -0.80
CA ILE A 66 12.52 -7.99 0.28
C ILE A 66 12.79 -9.49 0.45
N ALA A 67 11.74 -10.31 0.42
CA ALA A 67 11.88 -11.77 0.54
C ALA A 67 12.65 -12.37 -0.65
N LEU A 68 12.37 -11.92 -1.87
CA LEU A 68 13.08 -12.30 -3.10
C LEU A 68 14.55 -11.90 -3.04
N CYS A 69 14.86 -10.66 -2.63
CA CYS A 69 16.22 -10.19 -2.45
C CYS A 69 16.98 -11.02 -1.42
N ARG A 70 16.35 -11.35 -0.28
CA ARG A 70 16.94 -12.23 0.74
C ARG A 70 17.22 -13.63 0.18
N ASN A 71 16.27 -14.19 -0.56
CA ASN A 71 16.42 -15.51 -1.16
C ASN A 71 17.53 -15.56 -2.22
N LEU A 72 17.62 -14.52 -3.06
CA LEU A 72 18.68 -14.39 -4.06
C LEU A 72 20.07 -14.34 -3.42
N PHE A 73 20.23 -13.55 -2.35
CA PHE A 73 21.51 -13.39 -1.67
C PHE A 73 21.94 -14.66 -0.92
N LEU A 74 20.98 -15.43 -0.38
CA LEU A 74 21.24 -16.70 0.30
C LEU A 74 21.49 -17.87 -0.66
N THR A 75 20.90 -17.86 -1.86
CA THR A 75 21.06 -18.94 -2.85
C THR A 75 22.27 -18.71 -3.77
N GLY A 76 22.74 -17.46 -3.88
CA GLY A 76 23.87 -17.08 -4.73
C GLY A 76 25.27 -17.21 -4.10
N PHE A 77 25.38 -17.74 -2.87
CA PHE A 77 26.65 -18.02 -2.17
C PHE A 77 26.73 -19.48 -1.72
#